data_AF-A0A968LPW8-F1
#
_entry.id   AF-A0A968LPW8-F1
#
_cell.length_a   1.000
_cell.length_b   1.000
_cell.length_c   1.000
_cell.angle_alpha   90.00
_cell.angle_beta   90.00
_cell.angle_gamma   90.00
#
_symmetry.space_group_name_H-M   'P 1'
#
loop_
_entity.id
_entity.type
_entity.pdbx_description
1 polymer ?
#
loop_
_entity_poly.entity_id
_entity_poly.type
_entity_poly.pdbx_seq_one_letter_code
_entity_poly.pdbx_strand_id
1 'polypeptide(L)'
;MMQLLLPSPLQQALEARPPIPKRRSPFPHPPKVPFPRLVNVPRTLLEMFGMVFLAAIAIRINRVFGTSIIVLGVLVVIARVQLQLVTYRSRWRNYRALMDRYFQQLESYAKQESHYEQSTSAEGIKTFRRSLIISRLLEFPAVGTLLTSAEVSPEVRSLMTLIQEHLPGTVTRPQECPDLLYVDPQINLHLAIALDQVPPETERWLSQGWVVVVFPAEEVVRSPQKCLHICQRIADLQFDLL
;
A
#
# COMPACT_ATOMS: atom_id res chain seq x y z
N MET A 1 -3.76 -17.76 35.25
CA MET A 1 -3.25 -16.91 34.15
C MET A 1 -3.51 -17.65 32.86
N MET A 2 -4.12 -16.99 31.86
CA MET A 2 -4.36 -17.61 30.55
C MET A 2 -3.03 -17.90 29.85
N GLN A 3 -2.94 -19.03 29.16
CA GLN A 3 -1.81 -19.38 28.29
C GLN A 3 -2.29 -19.59 26.86
N LEU A 4 -1.59 -19.00 25.89
CA LEU A 4 -1.85 -19.19 24.47
C LEU A 4 -0.62 -19.85 23.84
N LEU A 5 -0.81 -20.98 23.19
CA LEU A 5 0.23 -21.75 22.53
C LEU A 5 -0.09 -21.81 21.04
N LEU A 6 0.86 -21.34 20.23
CA LEU A 6 0.71 -21.22 18.79
C LEU A 6 1.63 -22.20 18.07
N PRO A 7 1.18 -22.83 16.97
CA PRO A 7 2.06 -23.57 16.07
C PRO A 7 3.24 -22.72 15.59
N SER A 8 4.43 -23.32 15.45
CA SER A 8 5.63 -22.63 14.97
C SER A 8 5.42 -21.86 13.65
N PRO A 9 4.70 -22.39 12.64
CA PRO A 9 4.40 -21.62 11.43
C PRO A 9 3.59 -20.34 11.67
N LEU A 10 2.70 -20.33 12.67
CA LEU A 10 1.93 -19.14 13.03
C LEU A 10 2.75 -18.14 13.83
N GLN A 11 3.64 -18.62 14.72
CA GLN A 11 4.60 -17.75 15.43
C GLN A 11 5.51 -17.02 14.42
N GLN A 12 6.05 -17.76 13.45
CA GLN A 12 6.84 -17.17 12.36
C GLN A 12 6.01 -16.18 11.54
N ALA A 13 4.72 -16.45 11.33
CA ALA A 13 3.83 -15.55 10.61
C ALA A 13 3.57 -14.23 11.34
N LEU A 14 3.42 -14.29 12.67
CA LEU A 14 3.25 -13.12 13.52
C LEU A 14 4.52 -12.28 13.61
N GLU A 15 5.69 -12.92 13.63
CA GLU A 15 6.96 -12.21 13.65
C GLU A 15 7.39 -11.69 12.26
N ALA A 16 6.83 -12.26 11.20
CA ALA A 16 7.13 -11.87 9.83
C ALA A 16 6.85 -10.39 9.59
N ARG A 17 7.77 -9.77 8.85
CA ARG A 17 7.62 -8.41 8.34
C ARG A 17 7.36 -8.46 6.84
N PRO A 18 6.54 -7.55 6.30
CA PRO A 18 6.38 -7.46 4.87
C PRO A 18 7.74 -7.22 4.21
N PRO A 19 8.03 -7.84 3.06
CA PRO A 19 9.26 -7.58 2.34
C PRO A 19 9.32 -6.09 2.00
N ILE A 20 10.31 -5.38 2.52
CA ILE A 20 10.47 -3.95 2.27
C ILE A 20 10.59 -3.76 0.76
N PRO A 21 9.64 -3.08 0.10
CA PRO A 21 9.72 -2.85 -1.33
C PRO A 21 11.02 -2.08 -1.57
N LYS A 22 11.92 -2.61 -2.41
CA LYS A 22 13.12 -1.86 -2.78
C LYS A 22 12.63 -0.56 -3.42
N ARG A 23 12.95 0.60 -2.85
CA ARG A 23 12.67 1.91 -3.43
C ARG A 23 13.50 2.04 -4.70
N ARG A 24 12.94 1.62 -5.83
CA ARG A 24 13.67 1.44 -7.10
C ARG A 24 13.92 2.75 -7.84
N SER A 25 13.16 3.80 -7.52
CA SER A 25 13.20 5.06 -8.23
C SER A 25 13.86 6.15 -7.36
N PRO A 26 14.93 6.80 -7.85
CA PRO A 26 15.37 8.05 -7.24
C PRO A 26 14.28 9.10 -7.40
N PHE A 27 14.25 10.08 -6.50
CA PHE A 27 13.31 11.20 -6.59
C PHE A 27 13.41 11.87 -7.97
N PRO A 28 12.30 12.08 -8.69
CA PRO A 28 12.33 12.72 -10.00
C PRO A 28 12.78 14.18 -9.84
N HIS A 29 13.85 14.53 -10.54
CA HIS A 29 14.38 15.90 -10.51
C HIS A 29 13.73 16.73 -11.62
N PRO A 30 13.45 18.02 -11.37
CA PRO A 30 12.94 18.89 -12.42
C PRO A 30 13.95 18.96 -13.58
N PRO A 31 13.46 19.02 -14.84
CA PRO A 31 14.34 19.09 -15.98
C PRO A 31 15.24 20.33 -15.88
N LYS A 32 16.56 20.16 -16.08
CA LYS A 32 17.54 21.26 -16.07
C LYS A 32 17.43 22.20 -17.28
N VAL A 33 16.35 22.09 -18.05
CA VAL A 33 16.17 22.88 -19.27
C VAL A 33 15.74 24.28 -18.85
N PRO A 34 16.49 25.33 -19.21
CA PRO A 34 16.11 26.69 -18.86
C PRO A 34 14.78 27.04 -19.52
N PHE A 35 14.01 27.90 -18.86
CA PHE A 35 12.76 28.39 -19.40
C PHE A 35 13.00 28.98 -20.80
N PRO A 36 12.15 28.68 -21.80
CA PRO A 36 12.33 29.19 -23.16
C PRO A 36 12.38 30.71 -23.13
N ARG A 37 13.55 31.27 -23.45
CA ARG A 37 13.77 32.71 -23.45
C ARG A 37 12.77 33.39 -24.38
N LEU A 38 12.13 34.44 -23.87
CA LEU A 38 11.27 35.31 -24.65
C LEU A 38 12.05 35.90 -25.83
N VAL A 39 11.33 36.24 -26.91
CA VAL A 39 11.93 36.93 -28.05
C VAL A 39 12.57 38.23 -27.55
N ASN A 40 13.83 38.48 -27.91
CA ASN A 40 14.56 39.68 -27.50
C ASN A 40 14.05 40.91 -28.28
N VAL A 41 12.84 41.37 -27.95
CA VAL A 41 12.19 42.57 -28.49
C VAL A 41 13.13 43.78 -28.58
N PRO A 42 13.94 44.13 -27.55
CA PRO A 42 14.81 45.32 -27.64
C PRO A 42 15.85 45.22 -28.76
N ARG A 43 16.38 44.02 -29.04
CA ARG A 43 17.35 43.84 -30.14
C ARG A 43 16.68 44.03 -31.50
N THR A 44 15.47 43.50 -31.67
CA THR A 44 14.72 43.66 -32.93
C THR A 44 14.33 45.13 -33.15
N LEU A 45 13.96 45.85 -32.09
CA LEU A 45 13.69 47.29 -32.15
C LEU A 45 14.94 48.08 -32.54
N LEU A 46 16.10 47.77 -31.94
CA LEU A 46 17.37 48.43 -32.27
C LEU A 46 17.74 48.23 -33.74
N GLU A 47 17.57 47.02 -34.27
CA GLU A 47 17.80 46.71 -35.69
C GLU A 47 16.81 47.45 -36.61
N MET A 48 15.54 47.58 -36.21
CA MET A 48 14.55 48.39 -36.93
C MET A 48 14.96 49.87 -36.99
N PHE A 49 15.40 50.46 -35.88
CA PHE A 49 15.88 51.85 -35.86
C PHE A 49 17.10 52.05 -36.77
N GLY A 50 18.05 51.09 -36.76
CA GLY A 50 19.21 51.13 -37.65
C GLY A 50 18.84 51.12 -39.14
N MET A 51 17.86 50.30 -39.53
CA MET A 51 17.36 50.23 -40.91
C MET A 51 16.67 51.53 -41.35
N VAL A 52 15.86 52.13 -40.48
CA VAL A 52 15.19 53.42 -40.76
C VAL A 52 16.23 54.54 -40.93
N PHE A 53 17.26 54.57 -40.09
CA PHE A 53 18.35 55.55 -40.17
C PHE A 53 19.12 55.44 -41.50
N LEU A 54 19.50 54.22 -41.89
CA LEU A 54 20.15 53.94 -43.18
C LEU A 54 19.30 54.37 -44.37
N ALA A 55 18.00 54.07 -44.33
CA ALA A 55 17.08 54.48 -45.39
C ALA A 55 16.95 56.01 -45.50
N ALA A 56 16.91 56.73 -44.37
CA ALA A 56 16.84 58.19 -44.36
C ALA A 56 18.06 58.84 -45.05
N ILE A 57 19.26 58.28 -44.86
CA ILE A 57 20.48 58.71 -45.54
C ILE A 57 20.37 58.43 -47.04
N ALA A 58 19.94 57.23 -47.44
CA ALA A 58 19.81 56.84 -48.83
C ALA A 58 18.80 57.70 -49.62
N ILE A 59 17.68 58.10 -48.98
CA ILE A 59 16.67 58.98 -49.59
C ILE A 59 17.26 60.34 -50.00
N ARG A 60 18.21 60.88 -49.24
CA ARG A 60 18.88 62.14 -49.59
C ARG A 60 19.73 62.04 -50.86
N ILE A 61 20.21 60.85 -51.19
CA ILE A 61 21.02 60.58 -52.38
C ILE A 61 20.09 60.28 -53.57
N ASN A 62 19.17 59.33 -53.40
CA ASN A 62 18.21 58.95 -54.42
C ASN A 62 16.91 58.46 -53.77
N ARG A 63 15.82 59.17 -54.04
CA ARG A 63 14.51 58.91 -53.43
C ARG A 63 13.98 57.51 -53.77
N VAL A 64 14.13 57.07 -55.02
CA VAL A 64 13.64 55.75 -55.47
C VAL A 64 14.41 54.62 -54.78
N PHE A 65 15.73 54.76 -54.71
CA PHE A 65 16.61 53.80 -54.03
C PHE A 65 16.35 53.71 -52.53
N GLY A 66 16.09 54.85 -51.88
CA GLY A 66 15.72 54.89 -50.47
C GLY A 66 14.40 54.16 -50.19
N THR A 67 13.38 54.36 -51.04
CA THR A 67 12.09 53.66 -50.88
C THR A 67 12.20 52.15 -51.05
N SER A 68 12.99 51.66 -52.01
CA SER A 68 13.17 50.20 -52.19
C SER A 68 13.89 49.54 -51.03
N ILE A 69 14.87 50.21 -50.41
CA ILE A 69 15.53 49.73 -49.17
C ILE A 69 14.53 49.58 -48.02
N ILE A 70 13.62 50.54 -47.84
CA ILE A 70 12.61 50.46 -46.76
C ILE A 70 11.70 49.25 -46.98
N VAL A 71 11.18 49.06 -48.19
CA VAL A 71 10.28 47.94 -48.51
C VAL A 71 10.98 46.60 -48.27
N LEU A 72 12.20 46.43 -48.80
CA LEU A 72 12.98 45.21 -48.59
C LEU A 72 13.29 44.99 -47.11
N GLY A 73 13.62 46.05 -46.38
CA GLY A 73 13.91 46.01 -44.96
C GLY A 73 12.74 45.55 -44.11
N VAL A 74 11.55 46.09 -44.37
CA VAL A 74 10.32 45.67 -43.71
C VAL A 74 10.03 44.19 -43.97
N LEU A 75 10.19 43.71 -45.21
CA LEU A 75 10.02 42.29 -45.54
C LEU A 75 10.99 41.39 -44.76
N VAL A 76 12.27 41.78 -44.65
CA VAL A 76 13.28 41.04 -43.88
C VAL A 76 12.93 41.00 -42.39
N VAL A 77 12.47 42.11 -41.81
CA VAL A 77 12.04 42.15 -40.40
C VAL A 77 10.83 41.25 -40.17
N ILE A 78 9.80 41.32 -41.03
CA ILE A 78 8.63 40.46 -40.94
C ILE A 78 9.02 38.98 -41.00
N ALA A 79 9.85 38.60 -41.98
CA ALA A 79 10.31 37.22 -42.14
C ALA A 79 11.08 36.74 -40.90
N ARG A 80 11.95 37.58 -40.34
CA ARG A 80 12.72 37.26 -39.13
C ARG A 80 11.83 37.11 -37.89
N VAL A 81 10.84 37.98 -37.71
CA VAL A 81 9.88 37.90 -36.60
C VAL A 81 9.05 36.62 -36.72
N GLN A 82 8.57 36.27 -37.92
CA GLN A 82 7.85 35.01 -38.17
C GLN A 82 8.72 33.79 -37.82
N LEU A 83 9.99 33.78 -38.25
CA LEU A 83 10.91 32.70 -37.94
C LEU A 83 11.20 32.58 -36.43
N GLN A 84 11.33 33.71 -35.74
CA GLN A 84 11.48 33.75 -34.27
C GLN A 84 10.23 33.22 -33.56
N LEU A 85 9.02 33.58 -34.02
CA LEU A 85 7.76 33.09 -33.47
C LEU A 85 7.59 31.58 -33.67
N VAL A 86 7.91 31.07 -34.87
CA VAL A 86 7.88 29.63 -35.16
C VAL A 86 8.86 28.87 -34.26
N THR A 87 10.08 29.37 -34.12
CA THR A 87 11.10 28.75 -33.26
C THR A 87 10.74 28.83 -31.78
N TYR A 88 10.13 29.93 -31.33
CA TYR A 88 9.60 30.07 -29.98
C TYR A 88 8.47 29.07 -29.71
N ARG A 89 7.49 28.95 -30.62
CA ARG A 89 6.40 27.96 -30.50
C ARG A 89 6.92 26.53 -30.42
N SER A 90 7.95 26.20 -31.20
CA SER A 90 8.61 24.88 -31.14
C SER A 90 9.26 24.63 -29.78
N ARG A 91 10.09 25.56 -29.29
CA ARG A 91 10.72 25.47 -27.97
C ARG A 91 9.72 25.38 -26.83
N TRP A 92 8.62 26.14 -26.91
CA TRP A 92 7.53 26.09 -25.93
C TRP A 92 6.85 24.73 -25.89
N ARG A 93 6.53 24.13 -27.05
CA ARG A 93 5.94 22.79 -27.13
C ARG A 93 6.87 21.73 -26.53
N ASN A 94 8.17 21.79 -26.84
CA ASN A 94 9.15 20.85 -26.30
C ASN A 94 9.29 20.99 -24.77
N TYR A 95 9.35 22.23 -24.27
CA TYR A 95 9.39 22.51 -22.83
C TYR A 95 8.13 21.97 -22.13
N ARG A 96 6.95 22.23 -22.69
CA ARG A 96 5.67 21.73 -22.14
C ARG A 96 5.64 20.21 -22.11
N ALA A 97 6.02 19.55 -23.20
CA ALA A 97 6.08 18.08 -23.26
C ALA A 97 7.07 17.49 -22.23
N LEU A 98 8.22 18.15 -21.99
CA LEU A 98 9.16 17.75 -20.94
C LEU A 98 8.56 17.91 -19.54
N MET A 99 7.88 19.03 -19.29
CA MET A 99 7.20 19.27 -18.01
C MET A 99 6.07 18.28 -17.77
N ASP A 100 5.26 17.98 -18.78
CA ASP A 100 4.16 17.01 -18.68
C ASP A 100 4.71 15.62 -18.31
N ARG A 101 5.80 15.18 -18.95
CA ARG A 101 6.50 13.92 -18.61
C ARG A 101 7.05 13.95 -17.18
N TYR A 102 7.63 15.07 -16.76
CA TYR A 102 8.13 15.22 -15.39
C TYR A 102 6.99 15.09 -14.36
N PHE A 103 5.85 15.72 -14.59
CA PHE A 103 4.70 15.62 -13.69
C PHE A 103 4.12 14.20 -13.65
N GLN A 104 4.05 13.51 -14.79
CA GLN A 104 3.66 12.09 -14.82
C GLN A 104 4.62 11.21 -14.02
N GLN A 105 5.93 11.45 -14.13
CA GLN A 105 6.93 10.76 -13.30
C GLN A 105 6.74 11.07 -11.82
N LEU A 106 6.47 12.32 -11.46
CA LEU A 106 6.22 12.73 -10.08
C LEU A 106 4.94 12.09 -9.52
N GLU A 107 3.86 12.01 -10.30
CA GLU A 107 2.62 11.36 -9.89
C GLU A 107 2.81 9.85 -9.68
N SER A 108 3.49 9.18 -10.60
CA SER A 108 3.80 7.75 -10.45
C SER A 108 4.70 7.48 -9.24
N TYR A 109 5.67 8.36 -8.98
CA TYR A 109 6.50 8.31 -7.78
C TYR A 109 5.68 8.49 -6.50
N ALA A 110 4.80 9.49 -6.45
CA ALA A 110 3.94 9.74 -5.30
C ALA A 110 3.02 8.54 -5.00
N LYS A 111 2.44 7.91 -6.04
CA LYS A 111 1.63 6.68 -5.88
C LYS A 111 2.48 5.51 -5.35
N GLN A 112 3.70 5.35 -5.83
CA GLN A 112 4.61 4.32 -5.34
C GLN A 112 4.98 4.56 -3.87
N GLU A 113 5.25 5.81 -3.49
CA GLU A 113 5.56 6.19 -2.12
C GLU A 113 4.36 5.94 -1.19
N SER A 114 3.14 6.31 -1.60
CA SER A 114 1.95 6.05 -0.79
C SER A 114 1.71 4.55 -0.57
N HIS A 115 1.95 3.71 -1.58
CA HIS A 115 1.88 2.25 -1.42
C HIS A 115 2.99 1.71 -0.50
N TYR A 116 4.19 2.29 -0.57
CA TYR A 116 5.29 1.95 0.32
C TYR A 116 4.97 2.32 1.77
N GLU A 117 4.48 3.53 2.02
CA GLU A 117 4.05 3.98 3.34
C GLU A 117 2.89 3.15 3.88
N GLN A 118 1.88 2.85 3.04
CA GLN A 118 0.74 2.03 3.45
C GLN A 118 1.17 0.61 3.83
N SER A 119 2.06 -0.01 3.05
CA SER A 119 2.57 -1.37 3.33
C SER A 119 3.52 -1.44 4.54
N THR A 120 4.17 -0.32 4.89
CA THR A 120 5.06 -0.23 6.07
C THR A 120 4.35 0.31 7.32
N SER A 121 3.14 0.86 7.17
CA SER A 121 2.30 1.29 8.29
C SER A 121 1.92 0.11 9.20
N ALA A 122 1.57 0.41 10.45
CA ALA A 122 1.12 -0.62 11.40
C ALA A 122 -0.07 -1.43 10.85
N GLU A 123 -1.00 -0.78 10.15
CA GLU A 123 -2.15 -1.44 9.52
C GLU A 123 -1.73 -2.29 8.31
N GLY A 124 -0.75 -1.84 7.54
CA GLY A 124 -0.13 -2.62 6.46
C GLY A 124 0.55 -3.89 6.96
N ILE A 125 1.27 -3.80 8.09
CA ILE A 125 1.89 -4.96 8.73
C ILE A 125 0.82 -5.92 9.25
N LYS A 126 -0.23 -5.41 9.88
CA LYS A 126 -1.35 -6.23 10.39
C LYS A 126 -2.06 -6.98 9.27
N THR A 127 -2.38 -6.30 8.16
CA THR A 127 -3.02 -6.91 6.99
C THR A 127 -2.12 -7.95 6.32
N PHE A 128 -0.82 -7.66 6.18
CA PHE A 128 0.18 -8.62 5.70
C PHE A 128 0.23 -9.88 6.57
N ARG A 129 0.40 -9.72 7.90
CA ARG A 129 0.44 -10.83 8.85
C ARG A 129 -0.84 -11.66 8.80
N ARG A 130 -2.00 -11.01 8.76
CA ARG A 130 -3.30 -11.71 8.64
C ARG A 130 -3.34 -12.58 7.39
N SER A 131 -2.95 -12.05 6.24
CA SER A 131 -2.91 -12.83 4.99
C SER A 131 -1.95 -14.03 5.07
N LEU A 132 -0.80 -13.84 5.73
CA LEU A 132 0.19 -14.89 5.88
C LEU A 132 -0.28 -15.97 6.86
N ILE A 133 -0.90 -15.59 7.98
CA ILE A 133 -1.53 -16.52 8.93
C ILE A 133 -2.57 -17.37 8.24
N ILE A 134 -3.48 -16.77 7.46
CA ILE A 134 -4.49 -17.52 6.69
C ILE A 134 -3.80 -18.51 5.75
N SER A 135 -2.77 -18.08 5.02
CA SER A 135 -2.04 -18.98 4.13
C SER A 135 -1.40 -20.16 4.87
N ARG A 136 -0.88 -19.95 6.08
CA ARG A 136 -0.32 -21.01 6.93
C ARG A 136 -1.38 -21.93 7.52
N LEU A 137 -2.53 -21.39 7.92
CA LEU A 137 -3.66 -22.20 8.41
C LEU A 137 -4.15 -23.16 7.33
N LEU A 138 -4.23 -22.70 6.08
CA LEU A 138 -4.64 -23.51 4.93
C LEU A 138 -3.63 -24.60 4.53
N GLU A 139 -2.36 -24.50 4.96
CA GLU A 139 -1.34 -25.53 4.70
C GLU A 139 -1.51 -26.77 5.60
N PHE A 140 -2.19 -26.65 6.74
CA PHE A 140 -2.43 -27.76 7.64
C PHE A 140 -3.50 -28.71 7.10
N PRO A 141 -3.36 -30.03 7.34
CA PRO A 141 -4.37 -30.99 6.91
C PRO A 141 -5.72 -30.68 7.55
N ALA A 142 -6.79 -30.70 6.75
CA ALA A 142 -8.15 -30.61 7.27
C ALA A 142 -8.38 -31.76 8.25
N VAL A 143 -8.78 -31.42 9.48
CA VAL A 143 -9.02 -32.44 10.50
C VAL A 143 -10.36 -33.12 10.20
N GLY A 144 -10.32 -34.45 10.10
CA GLY A 144 -11.52 -35.27 9.88
C GLY A 144 -12.51 -35.19 11.05
N THR A 145 -13.68 -35.79 10.85
CA THR A 145 -14.81 -35.76 11.79
C THR A 145 -14.37 -36.12 13.22
N LEU A 146 -14.50 -35.18 14.15
CA LEU A 146 -14.17 -35.38 15.56
C LEU A 146 -15.29 -36.20 16.23
N LEU A 147 -14.92 -37.28 16.92
CA LEU A 147 -15.87 -38.11 17.65
C LEU A 147 -16.34 -37.36 18.91
N THR A 148 -17.65 -37.16 19.03
CA THR A 148 -18.31 -36.50 20.16
C THR A 148 -18.93 -37.53 21.09
N SER A 149 -18.41 -37.70 22.31
CA SER A 149 -19.12 -38.49 23.34
C SER A 149 -18.46 -38.34 24.72
N ALA A 150 -18.70 -37.22 25.41
CA ALA A 150 -18.37 -37.10 26.82
C ALA A 150 -19.35 -36.15 27.52
N GLU A 151 -19.68 -36.43 28.78
CA GLU A 151 -20.47 -35.53 29.62
C GLU A 151 -19.72 -34.21 29.83
N VAL A 152 -20.38 -33.10 29.49
CA VAL A 152 -19.82 -31.74 29.60
C VAL A 152 -20.08 -31.21 31.01
N SER A 153 -19.02 -30.79 31.71
CA SER A 153 -19.17 -30.09 32.99
C SER A 153 -19.98 -28.81 32.80
N PRO A 154 -20.74 -28.36 33.81
CA PRO A 154 -21.63 -27.20 33.66
C PRO A 154 -20.87 -25.92 33.28
N GLU A 155 -19.63 -25.77 33.74
CA GLU A 155 -18.77 -24.63 33.43
C GLU A 155 -18.41 -24.57 31.94
N VAL A 156 -17.95 -25.70 31.40
CA VAL A 156 -17.58 -25.86 29.99
C VAL A 156 -18.81 -25.65 29.09
N ARG A 157 -19.99 -26.10 29.53
CA ARG A 157 -21.23 -25.97 28.77
C ARG A 157 -21.61 -24.53 28.53
N SER A 158 -21.49 -23.65 29.53
CA SER A 158 -21.79 -22.23 29.38
C SER A 158 -20.86 -21.54 28.38
N LEU A 159 -19.58 -21.86 28.38
CA LEU A 159 -18.63 -21.31 27.42
C LEU A 159 -18.89 -21.86 26.01
N MET A 160 -19.16 -23.17 25.89
CA MET A 160 -19.49 -23.82 24.63
C MET A 160 -20.71 -23.17 23.95
N THR A 161 -21.79 -22.91 24.70
CA THR A 161 -22.98 -22.26 24.15
C THR A 161 -22.69 -20.85 23.67
N LEU A 162 -21.88 -20.09 24.41
CA LEU A 162 -21.49 -18.73 24.03
C LEU A 162 -20.65 -18.71 22.75
N ILE A 163 -19.68 -19.63 22.63
CA ILE A 163 -18.86 -19.76 21.43
C ILE A 163 -19.73 -20.14 20.23
N GLN A 164 -20.63 -21.12 20.37
CA GLN A 164 -21.54 -21.55 19.31
C GLN A 164 -22.49 -20.43 18.85
N GLU A 165 -22.95 -19.57 19.77
CA GLU A 165 -23.85 -18.47 19.45
C GLU A 165 -23.15 -17.32 18.70
N HIS A 166 -21.87 -17.08 18.98
CA HIS A 166 -21.16 -15.88 18.51
C HIS A 166 -20.10 -16.15 17.43
N LEU A 167 -19.71 -17.40 17.20
CA LEU A 167 -18.68 -17.77 16.23
C LEU A 167 -19.24 -18.69 15.14
N PRO A 168 -18.84 -18.52 13.87
CA PRO A 168 -19.41 -19.22 12.72
C PRO A 168 -18.97 -20.69 12.58
N GLY A 169 -18.12 -21.18 13.49
CA GLY A 169 -17.54 -22.53 13.45
C GLY A 169 -18.31 -23.59 14.24
N THR A 170 -17.79 -24.82 14.19
CA THR A 170 -18.33 -25.95 14.94
C THR A 170 -17.57 -26.11 16.25
N VAL A 171 -18.29 -26.14 17.37
CA VAL A 171 -17.71 -26.50 18.67
C VAL A 171 -18.06 -27.95 19.00
N THR A 172 -17.05 -28.76 19.32
CA THR A 172 -17.19 -30.15 19.72
C THR A 172 -16.42 -30.42 21.01
N ARG A 173 -16.84 -31.45 21.74
CA ARG A 173 -16.10 -31.96 22.90
C ARG A 173 -15.48 -33.32 22.54
N PRO A 174 -14.15 -33.45 22.57
CA PRO A 174 -13.49 -34.72 22.38
C PRO A 174 -13.66 -35.63 23.61
N GLN A 175 -13.42 -36.93 23.43
CA GLN A 175 -13.43 -37.90 24.54
C GLN A 175 -12.28 -37.68 25.53
N GLU A 176 -11.14 -37.21 25.02
CA GLU A 176 -9.92 -36.94 25.76
C GLU A 176 -9.49 -35.48 25.53
N CYS A 177 -8.69 -34.92 26.46
CA CYS A 177 -8.25 -33.51 26.43
C CYS A 177 -7.90 -33.02 25.01
N PRO A 178 -8.27 -31.78 24.63
CA PRO A 178 -8.73 -30.64 25.47
C PRO A 178 -10.24 -30.63 25.78
N ASP A 179 -10.71 -29.74 26.66
CA ASP A 179 -12.12 -29.67 27.08
C ASP A 179 -13.10 -29.30 25.98
N LEU A 180 -12.68 -28.43 25.04
CA LEU A 180 -13.44 -28.03 23.86
C LEU A 180 -12.53 -27.93 22.64
N LEU A 181 -13.09 -28.25 21.48
CA LEU A 181 -12.49 -28.05 20.17
C LEU A 181 -13.40 -27.13 19.37
N TYR A 182 -12.87 -26.02 18.87
CA TYR A 182 -13.54 -25.15 17.92
C TYR A 182 -12.87 -25.26 16.56
N VAL A 183 -13.68 -25.43 15.51
CA VAL A 183 -13.22 -25.56 14.13
C VAL A 183 -13.95 -24.56 13.26
N ASP A 184 -13.22 -23.62 12.66
CA ASP A 184 -13.73 -22.76 11.61
C ASP A 184 -13.31 -23.30 10.24
N PRO A 185 -14.24 -23.92 9.48
CA PRO A 185 -13.92 -24.51 8.19
C PRO A 185 -13.60 -23.47 7.11
N GLN A 186 -13.99 -22.19 7.29
CA GLN A 186 -13.76 -21.17 6.26
C GLN A 186 -12.28 -20.78 6.16
N ILE A 187 -11.61 -20.75 7.30
CA ILE A 187 -10.20 -20.35 7.41
C ILE A 187 -9.28 -21.49 7.88
N ASN A 188 -9.82 -22.71 8.01
CA ASN A 188 -9.13 -23.89 8.55
C ASN A 188 -8.49 -23.61 9.93
N LEU A 189 -9.19 -22.82 10.76
CA LEU A 189 -8.73 -22.51 12.11
C LEU A 189 -9.20 -23.60 13.07
N HIS A 190 -8.25 -24.25 13.72
CA HIS A 190 -8.51 -25.26 14.74
C HIS A 190 -8.05 -24.72 16.10
N LEU A 191 -8.97 -24.62 17.06
CA LEU A 191 -8.73 -24.10 18.39
C LEU A 191 -9.05 -25.18 19.43
N ALA A 192 -8.03 -25.54 20.20
CA ALA A 192 -8.10 -26.44 21.34
C ALA A 192 -8.19 -25.61 22.63
N ILE A 193 -9.29 -25.71 23.36
CA ILE A 193 -9.55 -24.94 24.57
C ILE A 193 -9.48 -25.90 25.76
N ALA A 194 -8.50 -25.70 26.64
CA ALA A 194 -8.30 -26.48 27.84
C ALA A 194 -8.54 -25.64 29.11
N LEU A 195 -8.96 -26.30 30.19
CA LEU A 195 -9.14 -25.71 31.50
C LEU A 195 -8.03 -26.12 32.45
N ASP A 196 -7.48 -25.15 33.18
CA ASP A 196 -6.43 -25.23 34.21
C ASP A 196 -5.06 -25.76 33.79
N GLN A 197 -5.00 -26.75 32.89
CA GLN A 197 -3.78 -27.45 32.54
C GLN A 197 -3.58 -27.53 31.02
N VAL A 198 -2.32 -27.45 30.62
CA VAL A 198 -1.90 -27.68 29.23
C VAL A 198 -2.12 -29.16 28.91
N PRO A 199 -2.86 -29.52 27.84
CA PRO A 199 -3.06 -30.91 27.46
C PRO A 199 -1.74 -31.66 27.27
N PRO A 200 -1.61 -32.94 27.67
CA PRO A 200 -0.38 -33.70 27.50
C PRO A 200 0.01 -33.89 26.03
N GLU A 201 -0.97 -33.92 25.12
CA GLU A 201 -0.75 -34.04 23.67
C GLU A 201 -0.51 -32.70 22.96
N THR A 202 -0.24 -31.61 23.69
CA THR A 202 -0.14 -30.25 23.11
C THR A 202 0.83 -30.17 21.94
N GLU A 203 1.98 -30.84 21.99
CA GLU A 203 2.94 -30.84 20.88
C GLU A 203 2.34 -31.45 19.60
N ARG A 204 1.53 -32.51 19.74
CA ARG A 204 0.81 -33.14 18.62
C ARG A 204 -0.21 -32.19 18.03
N TRP A 205 -1.03 -31.54 18.87
CA TRP A 205 -2.01 -30.54 18.43
C TRP A 205 -1.32 -29.39 17.68
N LEU A 206 -0.24 -28.83 18.23
CA LEU A 206 0.53 -27.75 17.60
C LEU A 206 1.15 -28.21 16.26
N SER A 207 1.63 -29.44 16.16
CA SER A 207 2.17 -30.00 14.91
C SER A 207 1.11 -30.14 13.80
N GLN A 208 -0.15 -30.29 14.19
CA GLN A 208 -1.31 -30.37 13.29
C GLN A 208 -1.94 -29.00 13.00
N GLY A 209 -1.35 -27.91 13.49
CA GLY A 209 -1.83 -26.55 13.24
C GLY A 209 -2.90 -26.05 14.20
N TRP A 210 -3.15 -26.78 15.30
CA TRP A 210 -4.09 -26.31 16.32
C TRP A 210 -3.49 -25.19 17.15
N VAL A 211 -4.28 -24.16 17.38
CA VAL A 211 -4.03 -23.15 18.40
C VAL A 211 -4.53 -23.71 19.73
N VAL A 212 -3.72 -23.73 20.78
CA VAL A 212 -4.13 -24.20 22.10
C VAL A 212 -4.27 -23.00 23.02
N VAL A 213 -5.44 -22.82 23.63
CA VAL A 213 -5.70 -21.81 24.66
C VAL A 213 -6.06 -22.49 25.96
N VAL A 214 -5.39 -22.11 27.04
CA VAL A 214 -5.63 -22.64 28.39
C VAL A 214 -6.23 -21.53 29.24
N PHE A 215 -7.44 -21.74 29.71
CA PHE A 215 -8.12 -20.83 30.63
C PHE A 215 -8.09 -21.40 32.05
N PRO A 216 -7.92 -20.56 33.10
CA PRO A 216 -8.23 -20.98 34.46
C PRO A 216 -9.73 -21.32 34.57
N ALA A 217 -10.08 -22.46 35.14
CA ALA A 217 -11.48 -22.87 35.31
C ALA A 217 -12.28 -21.83 36.10
N GLU A 218 -11.67 -21.25 37.13
CA GLU A 218 -12.27 -20.15 37.92
C GLU A 218 -12.65 -18.94 37.05
N GLU A 219 -11.83 -18.61 36.04
CA GLU A 219 -12.07 -17.47 35.15
C GLU A 219 -13.20 -17.76 34.16
N VAL A 220 -13.30 -19.00 33.67
CA VAL A 220 -14.41 -19.44 32.81
C VAL A 220 -15.74 -19.39 33.55
N VAL A 221 -15.77 -19.77 34.83
CA VAL A 221 -16.98 -19.68 35.68
C VAL A 221 -17.33 -18.24 35.99
N ARG A 222 -16.35 -17.45 36.43
CA ARG A 222 -16.59 -16.11 36.94
C ARG A 222 -16.83 -15.09 35.83
N SER A 223 -16.25 -15.30 34.64
CA SER A 223 -16.25 -14.32 33.56
C SER A 223 -16.19 -14.98 32.17
N PRO A 224 -17.17 -15.82 31.79
CA PRO A 224 -17.16 -16.55 30.51
C PRO A 224 -17.15 -15.62 29.29
N GLN A 225 -17.70 -14.41 29.41
CA GLN A 225 -17.67 -13.37 28.36
C GLN A 225 -16.25 -12.91 28.03
N LYS A 226 -15.35 -12.87 29.04
CA LYS A 226 -13.95 -12.50 28.82
C LYS A 226 -13.23 -13.58 28.02
N CYS A 227 -13.48 -14.85 28.33
CA CYS A 227 -12.97 -16.00 27.58
C CYS A 227 -13.51 -16.01 26.14
N LEU A 228 -14.80 -15.73 25.96
CA LEU A 228 -15.41 -15.59 24.63
C LEU A 228 -14.71 -14.52 23.79
N HIS A 229 -14.48 -13.34 24.36
CA HIS A 229 -13.81 -12.24 23.66
C HIS A 229 -12.37 -12.60 23.24
N ILE A 230 -11.67 -13.42 24.02
CA ILE A 230 -10.37 -13.97 23.63
C ILE A 230 -10.52 -14.93 22.44
N CYS A 231 -11.47 -15.86 22.49
CA CYS A 231 -11.78 -16.75 21.38
C CYS A 231 -12.16 -15.99 20.10
N GLN A 232 -12.93 -14.90 20.23
CA GLN A 232 -13.28 -14.01 19.12
C GLN A 232 -12.06 -13.34 18.51
N ARG A 233 -11.14 -12.82 19.34
CA ARG A 233 -9.88 -12.25 18.85
C ARG A 233 -9.03 -13.27 18.11
N ILE A 234 -8.97 -14.51 18.61
CA ILE A 234 -8.27 -15.61 17.93
C ILE A 234 -8.94 -15.93 16.59
N ALA A 235 -10.28 -16.03 16.56
CA ALA A 235 -11.05 -16.26 15.34
C ALA A 235 -10.88 -15.12 14.30
N ASP A 236 -10.76 -13.88 14.76
CA ASP A 236 -10.46 -12.71 13.93
C ASP A 236 -8.97 -12.60 13.55
N LEU A 237 -8.14 -13.55 13.97
CA LEU A 237 -6.69 -13.62 13.77
C LEU A 237 -5.93 -12.42 14.36
N GLN A 238 -6.46 -11.85 15.46
CA GLN A 238 -5.89 -10.72 16.19
C GLN A 238 -5.02 -11.18 17.37
N PHE A 239 -3.98 -11.97 17.08
CA PHE A 239 -3.08 -12.51 18.12
C PHE A 239 -2.22 -11.45 18.82
N ASP A 240 -1.90 -10.33 18.16
CA ASP A 240 -1.05 -9.25 18.69
C ASP A 240 -1.69 -8.49 19.88
N LEU A 241 -2.95 -8.77 20.22
CA LEU A 241 -3.74 -8.07 21.25
C LEU A 241 -4.13 -8.97 22.44
N LEU A 242 -3.61 -10.19 22.51
CA LEU A 242 -3.93 -11.19 23.54
C LEU A 242 -2.83 -11.26 24.61
#